data_AF-A0A2H0RDC0-F1
#
_entry.id   AF-A0A2H0RDC0-F1
#
_cell.length_a   1.000
_cell.length_b   1.000
_cell.length_c   1.000
_cell.angle_alpha   90.00
_cell.angle_beta   90.00
_cell.angle_gamma   90.00
#
_symmetry.space_group_name_H-M   'P 1'
#
loop_
_entity.id
_entity.type
_entity.pdbx_description
1 polymer ?
#
loop_
_entity_poly.entity_id
_entity_poly.type
_entity_poly.pdbx_seq_one_letter_code
_entity_poly.pdbx_strand_id
1 'polypeptide(L)' 'MPRVKTGFTRRRRHKKILKKTKGYWGSRGKLYRIAHEAFMRAGEHAFKGRRERKRDFRRLWIQRINAG' A
#
# COMPACT_ATOMS: atom_id res chain seq x y z
N MET A 1 35.93 -13.05 15.43
CA MET A 1 34.63 -12.32 15.33
C MET A 1 33.47 -13.30 15.44
N PRO A 2 32.45 -13.05 16.28
CA PRO A 2 31.30 -13.94 16.41
C PRO A 2 30.34 -13.84 15.21
N ARG A 3 29.77 -14.98 14.77
CA ARG A 3 28.80 -15.05 13.66
C ARG A 3 27.39 -14.68 14.11
N VAL A 4 26.83 -13.59 13.59
CA VAL A 4 25.43 -13.18 13.86
C VAL A 4 24.47 -13.92 12.92
N LYS A 5 23.56 -14.73 13.48
CA LYS A 5 22.53 -15.45 12.71
C LYS A 5 21.26 -14.60 12.55
N THR A 6 20.55 -14.75 11.43
CA THR A 6 19.36 -13.94 11.10
C THR A 6 18.15 -14.20 12.02
N GLY A 7 18.07 -15.39 12.65
CA GLY A 7 17.07 -15.74 13.66
C GLY A 7 15.62 -15.40 13.29
N PHE A 8 14.89 -14.80 14.23
CA PHE A 8 13.48 -14.42 14.07
C PHE A 8 13.26 -13.11 13.29
N THR A 9 14.32 -12.34 13.03
CA THR A 9 14.23 -10.99 12.45
C THR A 9 13.59 -11.02 11.06
N ARG A 10 13.97 -11.98 10.21
CA ARG A 10 13.37 -12.17 8.88
C ARG A 10 11.87 -12.49 8.99
N ARG A 11 11.49 -13.40 9.89
CA ARG A 11 10.08 -13.78 10.11
C ARG A 11 9.24 -12.58 10.54
N ARG A 12 9.75 -11.74 11.44
CA ARG A 12 9.07 -10.51 11.90
C ARG A 12 8.87 -9.51 10.75
N ARG A 13 9.88 -9.30 9.89
CA ARG A 13 9.76 -8.45 8.70
C ARG A 13 8.68 -8.96 7.74
N HIS A 14 8.65 -10.25 7.45
CA HIS A 14 7.65 -10.84 6.55
C HIS A 14 6.23 -10.68 7.10
N LYS A 15 6.02 -10.96 8.39
CA LYS A 15 4.72 -10.77 9.04
C LYS A 15 4.25 -9.31 9.02
N LYS A 16 5.17 -8.33 9.13
CA LYS A 16 4.82 -6.90 9.04
C LYS A 16 4.22 -6.54 7.69
N ILE A 17 4.82 -7.02 6.60
CA ILE A 17 4.32 -6.77 5.23
C ILE A 17 3.00 -7.51 5.00
N LEU A 18 2.93 -8.80 5.33
CA LEU A 18 1.71 -9.59 5.17
C LEU A 18 0.54 -9.05 5.98
N LYS A 19 0.79 -8.44 7.16
CA LYS A 19 -0.24 -7.76 7.94
C LYS A 19 -0.79 -6.51 7.23
N LYS A 20 0.07 -5.76 6.51
CA LYS A 20 -0.32 -4.58 5.75
C LYS A 20 -1.05 -4.91 4.45
N THR A 21 -0.74 -6.05 3.83
CA THR A 21 -1.35 -6.50 2.57
C THR A 21 -2.53 -7.45 2.77
N LYS A 22 -3.10 -7.50 3.97
CA LYS A 22 -4.33 -8.25 4.23
C LYS A 22 -5.46 -7.74 3.32
N GLY A 23 -6.23 -8.66 2.76
CA GLY A 23 -7.31 -8.36 1.82
C GLY A 23 -6.86 -8.21 0.36
N TYR A 24 -5.56 -8.26 0.07
CA TYR A 24 -5.10 -8.28 -1.32
C TYR A 24 -5.49 -9.61 -1.99
N TRP A 25 -5.96 -9.52 -3.24
CA TRP A 25 -6.45 -10.68 -3.98
C TRP A 25 -5.34 -11.70 -4.30
N GLY A 26 -5.66 -12.98 -4.11
CA GLY A 26 -4.79 -14.10 -4.46
C GLY A 26 -3.45 -14.09 -3.75
N SER A 27 -2.37 -14.29 -4.51
CA SER A 27 -1.00 -14.42 -3.99
C SER A 27 -0.44 -13.14 -3.36
N ARG A 28 -1.03 -11.97 -3.67
CA ARG A 28 -0.62 -10.65 -3.15
C ARG A 28 -0.89 -10.48 -1.64
N GLY A 29 -1.76 -11.31 -1.06
CA GLY A 29 -2.01 -11.36 0.39
C GLY A 29 -1.30 -12.51 1.11
N LYS A 30 -0.73 -13.48 0.39
CA LYS A 30 -0.21 -14.74 0.95
C LYS A 30 1.31 -14.89 0.82
N LEU A 31 1.89 -14.54 -0.33
CA LEU A 31 3.31 -14.73 -0.61
C LEU A 31 4.09 -13.43 -0.37
N TYR A 32 5.13 -13.46 0.48
CA TYR A 32 5.86 -12.27 0.89
C TYR A 32 6.42 -11.44 -0.28
N ARG A 33 7.05 -12.08 -1.27
CA ARG A 33 7.67 -11.38 -2.40
C ARG A 33 6.64 -10.59 -3.21
N ILE A 34 5.55 -11.25 -3.58
CA ILE A 34 4.45 -10.65 -4.34
C ILE A 34 3.71 -9.60 -3.50
N ALA A 35 3.51 -9.86 -2.20
CA ALA A 35 2.92 -8.91 -1.27
C ALA A 35 3.77 -7.64 -1.14
N HIS A 36 5.10 -7.78 -1.07
CA HIS A 36 6.00 -6.65 -0.99
C HIS A 36 5.95 -5.78 -2.26
N GLU A 37 5.96 -6.41 -3.45
CA GLU A 37 5.80 -5.69 -4.72
C GLU A 37 4.46 -4.96 -4.82
N ALA A 38 3.37 -5.61 -4.40
CA ALA A 38 2.04 -5.00 -4.37
C ALA A 38 1.94 -3.86 -3.35
N PHE A 39 2.60 -4.00 -2.20
CA PHE A 39 2.67 -2.97 -1.16
C PHE A 39 3.38 -1.71 -1.67
N MET A 40 4.49 -1.86 -2.39
CA MET A 40 5.23 -0.73 -2.96
C MET A 40 4.37 0.05 -3.96
N ARG A 41 3.74 -0.64 -4.93
CA ARG A 41 2.84 -0.02 -5.91
C ARG A 41 1.66 0.68 -5.24
N ALA A 42 1.06 0.06 -4.22
CA ALA A 42 -0.02 0.69 -3.46
C ALA A 42 0.43 1.97 -2.74
N GLY A 43 1.68 2.04 -2.28
CA GLY A 43 2.26 3.25 -1.68
C GLY A 43 2.35 4.42 -2.67
N GLU A 44 2.81 4.14 -3.89
CA GLU A 44 2.88 5.13 -4.98
C GLU A 44 1.50 5.64 -5.37
N HIS A 45 0.54 4.73 -5.57
CA HIS A 45 -0.86 5.09 -5.86
C HIS A 45 -1.48 5.89 -4.73
N ALA A 46 -1.22 5.55 -3.46
CA ALA A 46 -1.73 6.31 -2.33
C ALA A 46 -1.18 7.74 -2.29
N PHE A 47 0.09 7.94 -2.64
CA PHE A 47 0.68 9.28 -2.75
C PHE A 47 0.03 10.09 -3.87
N LYS A 48 -0.09 9.50 -5.07
CA LYS A 48 -0.73 10.13 -6.23
C LYS A 48 -2.20 10.47 -5.93
N GLY A 49 -2.95 9.51 -5.40
CA GLY A 49 -4.36 9.64 -5.05
C GLY A 49 -4.64 10.73 -4.02
N ARG A 50 -3.73 10.97 -3.06
CA ARG A 50 -3.88 12.12 -2.12
C ARG A 50 -3.84 13.48 -2.84
N ARG A 51 -3.09 13.60 -3.94
CA ARG A 51 -3.03 14.81 -4.76
C ARG A 51 -4.24 14.92 -5.68
N GLU A 52 -4.64 13.81 -6.32
CA GLU A 52 -5.80 13.74 -7.22
C GLU A 52 -7.11 14.04 -6.48
N ARG A 53 -7.31 13.46 -5.29
CA ARG A 53 -8.52 13.67 -4.48
C ARG A 53 -8.88 15.14 -4.25
N LYS A 54 -7.87 16.02 -4.08
CA LYS A 54 -8.10 17.47 -3.93
C LYS A 54 -8.68 18.08 -5.21
N ARG A 55 -8.24 17.61 -6.38
CA ARG A 55 -8.74 18.04 -7.69
C ARG A 55 -10.13 17.47 -7.95
N ASP A 56 -10.35 16.21 -7.57
CA ASP A 56 -11.64 15.54 -7.74
C ASP A 56 -12.75 16.24 -6.95
N PHE A 57 -12.48 16.60 -5.68
CA PHE A 57 -13.44 17.38 -4.89
C PHE A 57 -13.70 18.75 -5.48
N ARG A 58 -12.66 19.47 -5.94
CA ARG A 58 -12.86 20.76 -6.62
C ARG A 58 -13.72 20.61 -7.87
N ARG A 59 -13.47 19.59 -8.70
CA ARG A 59 -14.28 19.31 -9.90
C ARG A 59 -15.73 19.02 -9.52
N LEU A 60 -15.95 18.20 -8.48
CA LEU A 60 -17.29 17.90 -7.98
C LEU A 60 -18.02 19.15 -7.50
N TRP A 61 -17.33 20.07 -6.81
CA TRP A 61 -17.93 21.32 -6.37
C TRP A 61 -18.32 22.22 -7.54
N ILE A 62 -17.45 22.35 -8.54
CA ILE A 62 -17.78 23.11 -9.76
C ILE A 62 -19.02 22.53 -10.44
N GLN A 63 -19.11 21.20 -10.58
CA GLN A 63 -20.28 20.55 -11.18
C GLN A 63 -21.57 20.83 -10.38
N ARG A 64 -21.50 20.79 -9.05
CA ARG A 64 -22.66 21.07 -8.18
C ARG A 64 -23.08 22.53 -8.23
N ILE A 65 -22.13 23.46 -8.27
CA ILE A 65 -22.39 24.89 -8.38
C ILE A 65 -23.00 25.21 -9.74
N ASN A 66 -22.51 24.60 -10.83
CA ASN A 66 -23.02 24.87 -12.17
C ASN A 66 -24.39 24.23 -12.45
N ALA A 67 -24.79 23.22 -11.66
CA ALA A 67 -26.08 22.54 -11.80
C ALA A 67 -27.19 23.17 -10.95
N GLY A 68 -26.83 24.02 -9.99
CA GLY A 68 -27.77 24.88 -9.25
C GLY A 68 -27.87 26.24 -9.90
#